data_AF-A0A545SAW8-F1
#
_entry.id   AF-A0A545SAW8-F1
#
_cell.length_a   1.000
_cell.length_b   1.000
_cell.length_c   1.000
_cell.angle_alpha   90.00
_cell.angle_beta   90.00
_cell.angle_gamma   90.00
#
_symmetry.space_group_name_H-M   'P 1'
#
loop_
_entity.id
_entity.type
_entity.pdbx_description
1 polymer ?
#
loop_
_entity_poly.entity_id
_entity_poly.type
_entity_poly.pdbx_seq_one_letter_code
_entity_poly.pdbx_strand_id
1 'polypeptide(L)'
;MSFISSLIVLSFLIFFHELGHFLVARFFGVQVDVFSIGFGKKIFSKQIGKTQWSISMIPLGGYVKMKGQDDTDPLAISSDSDSYNSKKPWQRILILLGGPFANILTAFFIYITIAFIGVPTLMPTVGELNSTLPAYEAGLKKGDKILEINHQTITKWEDIGVVVTQSSSPILNIRVQRGNENIAIVVTPKIIES
;
A
#
# COMPACT_ATOMS: atom_id res chain seq x y z
N MET A 1 4.54 2.48 -12.39
CA MET A 1 4.62 1.11 -11.82
C MET A 1 4.92 0.16 -12.96
N SER A 2 5.97 -0.66 -12.85
CA SER A 2 6.30 -1.67 -13.87
C SER A 2 5.28 -2.81 -13.83
N PHE A 3 4.95 -3.42 -14.98
CA PHE A 3 4.05 -4.58 -15.07
C PHE A 3 4.45 -5.71 -14.11
N ILE A 4 5.77 -5.94 -13.98
CA ILE A 4 6.34 -6.94 -13.07
C ILE A 4 6.01 -6.59 -11.61
N SER A 5 6.08 -5.31 -11.24
CA SER A 5 5.75 -4.84 -9.88
C SER A 5 4.27 -5.11 -9.57
N SER A 6 3.37 -4.82 -10.51
CA SER A 6 1.94 -5.11 -10.35
C SER A 6 1.68 -6.59 -10.15
N LEU A 7 2.38 -7.46 -10.90
CA LEU A 7 2.26 -8.91 -10.78
C LEU A 7 2.66 -9.38 -9.39
N ILE A 8 3.81 -8.94 -8.88
CA ILE A 8 4.31 -9.31 -7.55
C ILE A 8 3.34 -8.87 -6.45
N VAL A 9 2.86 -7.63 -6.51
CA VAL A 9 1.91 -7.09 -5.53
C VAL A 9 0.60 -7.88 -5.57
N LEU A 10 0.08 -8.18 -6.76
CA LEU A 10 -1.14 -8.98 -6.91
C LEU A 10 -0.96 -10.41 -6.35
N SER A 11 0.14 -11.08 -6.68
CA SER A 11 0.46 -12.42 -6.14
C SER A 11 0.55 -12.40 -4.61
N PHE A 12 1.17 -11.37 -4.04
CA PHE A 12 1.28 -11.21 -2.59
C PHE A 12 -0.09 -11.03 -1.93
N LEU A 13 -0.93 -10.13 -2.47
CA LEU A 13 -2.27 -9.90 -1.93
C LEU A 13 -3.15 -11.14 -2.01
N ILE A 14 -3.12 -11.85 -3.14
CA ILE A 14 -3.92 -13.07 -3.29
C ILE A 14 -3.42 -14.18 -2.35
N PHE A 15 -2.11 -14.30 -2.12
CA PHE A 15 -1.60 -15.25 -1.14
C PHE A 15 -2.23 -15.05 0.26
N PHE A 16 -2.29 -13.81 0.76
CA PHE A 16 -2.91 -13.53 2.05
C PHE A 16 -4.43 -13.72 2.02
N HIS A 17 -5.08 -13.44 0.88
CA HIS A 17 -6.50 -13.75 0.67
C HIS A 17 -6.78 -15.25 0.81
N GLU A 18 -6.04 -16.10 0.10
CA GLU A 18 -6.18 -17.55 0.18
C GLU A 18 -5.84 -18.06 1.59
N LEU A 19 -4.81 -17.49 2.22
CA LEU A 19 -4.46 -17.82 3.61
C LEU A 19 -5.62 -17.51 4.57
N GLY A 20 -6.37 -16.43 4.34
CA GLY A 20 -7.57 -16.10 5.11
C GLY A 20 -8.63 -17.20 5.06
N HIS A 21 -9.00 -17.65 3.86
CA HIS A 21 -9.92 -18.78 3.69
C HIS A 21 -9.40 -20.05 4.37
N PHE A 22 -8.12 -20.36 4.16
CA PHE A 22 -7.46 -21.53 4.75
C PHE A 22 -7.54 -21.52 6.28
N LEU A 23 -7.13 -20.41 6.92
CA LEU A 23 -7.08 -20.31 8.38
C LEU A 23 -8.48 -20.47 9.00
N VAL A 24 -9.49 -19.82 8.44
CA VAL A 24 -10.86 -19.90 8.95
C VAL A 24 -11.47 -21.29 8.70
N ALA A 25 -11.20 -21.90 7.54
CA ALA A 25 -11.61 -23.28 7.26
C ALA A 25 -11.02 -24.27 8.28
N ARG A 26 -9.71 -24.17 8.54
CA ARG A 26 -9.01 -25.00 9.54
C ARG A 26 -9.52 -24.75 10.95
N PHE A 27 -9.84 -23.50 11.30
CA PHE A 27 -10.43 -23.15 12.60
C PHE A 27 -11.78 -23.85 12.85
N PHE A 28 -12.64 -23.94 11.83
CA PHE A 28 -13.91 -24.70 11.93
C PHE A 28 -13.75 -26.22 11.69
N GLY A 29 -12.52 -26.71 11.61
CA GLY A 29 -12.23 -28.13 11.40
C GLY A 29 -12.61 -28.64 10.02
N VAL A 30 -12.64 -27.78 9.00
CA VAL A 30 -12.75 -28.19 7.60
C VAL A 30 -11.37 -28.69 7.14
N GLN A 31 -11.36 -29.83 6.45
CA GLN A 31 -10.15 -30.32 5.80
C GLN A 31 -9.87 -29.49 4.54
N VAL A 32 -8.63 -29.05 4.40
CA VAL A 32 -8.13 -28.43 3.18
C VAL A 32 -7.20 -29.42 2.51
N ASP A 33 -7.58 -29.85 1.31
CA ASP A 33 -6.83 -30.85 0.54
C ASP A 33 -5.64 -30.19 -0.18
N VAL A 34 -5.85 -28.99 -0.74
CA VAL A 34 -4.81 -28.27 -1.48
C VAL A 34 -4.81 -26.79 -1.11
N PHE A 35 -3.63 -26.27 -0.82
CA PHE A 35 -3.34 -24.84 -0.79
C PHE A 35 -2.33 -24.54 -1.90
N SER A 36 -2.74 -23.80 -2.93
CA SER A 36 -1.89 -23.48 -4.09
C SER A 36 -1.64 -21.99 -4.20
N ILE A 37 -0.37 -21.62 -4.33
CA ILE A 37 0.06 -20.30 -4.79
C ILE A 37 0.22 -20.37 -6.31
N GLY A 38 -0.58 -19.58 -7.01
CA GLY A 38 -0.68 -19.59 -8.46
C GLY A 38 -1.58 -20.68 -9.04
N PHE A 39 -1.71 -20.65 -10.37
CA PHE A 39 -2.53 -21.57 -11.16
C PHE A 39 -1.72 -22.36 -12.20
N GLY A 40 -2.37 -23.37 -12.78
CA GLY A 40 -1.82 -24.19 -13.86
C GLY A 40 -0.93 -25.32 -13.35
N LYS A 41 0.13 -25.63 -14.10
CA LYS A 41 1.05 -26.73 -13.79
C LYS A 41 1.78 -26.45 -12.47
N LYS A 42 1.65 -27.38 -11.52
CA LYS A 42 2.39 -27.35 -10.24
C LYS A 42 3.89 -27.50 -10.53
N ILE A 43 4.68 -26.49 -10.16
CA ILE A 43 6.15 -26.55 -10.23
C ILE A 43 6.68 -27.36 -9.06
N PHE A 44 6.17 -27.05 -7.87
CA PHE A 44 6.58 -27.68 -6.62
C PHE A 44 5.34 -28.03 -5.80
N SER A 45 5.38 -29.16 -5.11
CA SER A 45 4.31 -29.56 -4.19
C SER A 45 4.88 -30.35 -3.03
N LYS A 46 4.40 -30.05 -1.83
CA LYS A 46 4.80 -30.75 -0.60
C LYS A 46 3.57 -31.03 0.25
N GLN A 47 3.41 -32.28 0.66
CA GLN A 47 2.37 -32.66 1.61
C GLN A 47 2.82 -32.28 3.03
N ILE A 48 2.04 -31.47 3.72
CA ILE A 48 2.25 -31.14 5.13
C ILE A 48 0.96 -31.47 5.88
N GLY A 49 1.00 -32.57 6.64
CA GLY A 49 -0.19 -33.14 7.25
C GLY A 49 -1.20 -33.59 6.19
N LYS A 50 -2.45 -33.12 6.30
CA LYS A 50 -3.52 -33.43 5.35
C LYS A 50 -3.60 -32.47 4.15
N THR A 51 -2.81 -31.40 4.16
CA THR A 51 -2.87 -30.37 3.11
C THR A 51 -1.65 -30.47 2.19
N GLN A 52 -1.92 -30.49 0.89
CA GLN A 52 -0.90 -30.35 -0.14
C GLN A 52 -0.62 -28.87 -0.38
N TRP A 53 0.61 -28.44 -0.10
CA TRP A 53 1.09 -27.09 -0.41
C TRP A 53 1.73 -27.09 -1.79
N SER A 54 1.24 -26.26 -2.69
CA SER A 54 1.67 -26.22 -4.09
C SER A 54 2.09 -24.81 -4.51
N ILE A 55 3.12 -24.73 -5.34
CA ILE A 55 3.51 -23.52 -6.08
C ILE A 55 3.36 -23.85 -7.56
N SER A 56 2.56 -23.06 -8.28
CA SER A 56 2.20 -23.30 -9.67
C SER A 56 2.83 -22.28 -10.62
N MET A 57 2.87 -22.62 -11.91
CA MET A 57 3.63 -21.86 -12.92
C MET A 57 3.15 -20.42 -13.12
N ILE A 58 1.84 -20.19 -13.01
CA ILE A 58 1.25 -18.88 -13.23
C ILE A 58 1.06 -18.20 -11.87
N PRO A 59 1.81 -17.16 -11.51
CA PRO A 59 1.73 -16.54 -10.20
C PRO A 59 0.50 -15.62 -10.02
N LEU A 60 -0.40 -15.57 -11.00
CA LEU A 60 -1.61 -14.74 -11.01
C LEU A 60 -2.73 -15.34 -10.13
N GLY A 61 -2.46 -15.50 -8.84
CA GLY A 61 -3.48 -15.85 -7.84
C GLY A 61 -3.16 -17.12 -7.05
N GLY A 62 -4.17 -17.93 -6.79
CA GLY A 62 -4.08 -19.13 -5.96
C GLY A 62 -5.46 -19.72 -5.70
N TYR A 63 -5.51 -20.85 -4.99
CA TYR A 63 -6.78 -21.42 -4.54
C TYR A 63 -6.60 -22.29 -3.31
N VAL A 64 -7.68 -22.38 -2.53
CA VAL A 64 -7.82 -23.30 -1.39
C VAL A 64 -8.90 -24.34 -1.71
N LYS A 65 -8.48 -25.56 -2.02
CA LYS A 65 -9.41 -26.68 -2.22
C LYS A 65 -9.83 -27.27 -0.89
N MET A 66 -11.06 -26.99 -0.49
CA MET A 66 -11.66 -27.52 0.73
C MET A 66 -12.42 -28.81 0.45
N LYS A 67 -12.39 -29.76 1.39
CA LYS A 67 -13.16 -30.99 1.28
C LYS A 67 -14.66 -30.66 1.20
N GLY A 68 -15.35 -31.21 0.20
CA GLY A 68 -16.76 -30.89 -0.07
C GLY A 68 -17.01 -29.55 -0.77
N GLN A 69 -15.97 -28.86 -1.21
CA GLN A 69 -16.08 -27.70 -2.07
C GLN A 69 -15.09 -27.89 -3.22
N ASP A 70 -15.53 -28.63 -4.25
CA ASP A 70 -14.77 -28.78 -5.49
C ASP A 70 -15.30 -27.82 -6.54
N ASP A 71 -14.51 -26.82 -6.91
CA ASP A 71 -14.90 -25.85 -7.94
C ASP A 71 -15.02 -26.49 -9.33
N THR A 72 -14.37 -27.66 -9.55
CA THR A 72 -14.45 -28.40 -10.81
C THR A 72 -15.66 -29.35 -10.90
N ASP A 73 -16.19 -29.74 -9.75
CA ASP A 73 -17.43 -30.51 -9.65
C ASP A 73 -18.28 -29.98 -8.48
N PRO A 74 -19.08 -28.92 -8.70
CA PRO A 74 -19.87 -28.28 -7.66
C PRO A 74 -20.96 -29.20 -7.05
N LEU A 75 -21.26 -30.33 -7.71
CA LEU A 75 -22.24 -31.31 -7.26
C LEU A 75 -21.63 -32.37 -6.34
N ALA A 76 -20.30 -32.46 -6.28
CA ALA A 76 -19.59 -33.36 -5.38
C ALA A 76 -19.73 -32.88 -3.92
N ILE A 77 -20.73 -33.43 -3.22
CA ILE A 77 -20.98 -33.16 -1.81
C ILE A 77 -20.30 -34.25 -0.97
N SER A 78 -19.63 -33.85 0.10
CA SER A 78 -19.15 -34.76 1.14
C SER A 78 -19.95 -34.55 2.42
N SER A 79 -20.51 -35.63 2.98
CA SER A 79 -21.26 -35.62 4.25
C SER A 79 -20.36 -35.77 5.48
N ASP A 80 -19.04 -35.83 5.30
CA ASP A 80 -18.10 -36.03 6.39
C ASP A 80 -18.10 -34.84 7.36
N SER A 81 -17.82 -35.11 8.64
CA SER A 81 -17.80 -34.08 9.69
C SER A 81 -16.75 -32.97 9.48
N ASP A 82 -15.71 -33.26 8.68
CA ASP A 82 -14.64 -32.34 8.28
C ASP A 82 -14.84 -31.74 6.87
N SER A 83 -16.01 -31.97 6.26
CA SER A 83 -16.43 -31.35 5.01
C SER A 83 -16.93 -29.91 5.21
N TYR A 84 -16.72 -29.06 4.22
CA TYR A 84 -17.36 -27.75 4.12
C TYR A 84 -18.90 -27.87 4.08
N ASN A 85 -19.45 -28.89 3.40
CA ASN A 85 -20.90 -29.09 3.28
C ASN A 85 -21.58 -29.55 4.56
N SER A 86 -20.85 -29.96 5.59
CA SER A 86 -21.44 -30.33 6.89
C SER A 86 -21.45 -29.17 7.89
N LYS A 87 -20.75 -28.07 7.60
CA LYS A 87 -20.69 -26.88 8.47
C LYS A 87 -21.99 -26.08 8.43
N LYS A 88 -22.29 -25.36 9.52
CA LYS A 88 -23.46 -24.47 9.60
C LYS A 88 -23.33 -23.30 8.62
N PRO A 89 -24.43 -22.75 8.09
CA PRO A 89 -24.38 -21.66 7.11
C PRO A 89 -23.51 -20.46 7.55
N TRP A 90 -23.59 -20.05 8.82
CA TRP A 90 -22.79 -18.95 9.34
C TRP A 90 -21.28 -19.27 9.38
N GLN A 91 -20.89 -20.53 9.61
CA GLN A 91 -19.48 -20.95 9.57
C GLN A 91 -18.96 -20.87 8.14
N ARG A 92 -19.75 -21.30 7.17
CA ARG A 92 -19.42 -21.18 5.75
C ARG A 92 -19.27 -19.73 5.32
N ILE A 93 -20.18 -18.85 5.75
CA ILE A 93 -20.09 -17.41 5.50
C ILE A 93 -18.78 -16.87 6.06
N LEU A 94 -18.40 -17.22 7.30
CA LEU A 94 -17.13 -16.77 7.87
C LEU A 94 -15.92 -17.31 7.10
N ILE A 95 -15.96 -18.56 6.64
CA ILE A 95 -14.90 -19.14 5.79
C ILE A 95 -14.76 -18.32 4.49
N LEU A 96 -15.87 -18.01 3.83
CA LEU A 96 -15.89 -17.20 2.60
C LEU A 96 -15.48 -15.73 2.85
N LEU A 97 -15.76 -15.18 4.02
CA LEU A 97 -15.31 -13.83 4.39
C LEU A 97 -13.86 -13.81 4.88
N GLY A 98 -13.27 -14.97 5.19
CA GLY A 98 -11.90 -15.09 5.68
C GLY A 98 -10.87 -14.45 4.76
N GLY A 99 -11.01 -14.64 3.45
CA GLY A 99 -10.10 -14.05 2.46
C GLY A 99 -10.17 -12.52 2.38
N PRO A 100 -11.36 -11.92 2.13
CA PRO A 100 -11.51 -10.46 2.15
C PRO A 100 -11.05 -9.83 3.47
N PHE A 101 -11.37 -10.46 4.61
CA PHE A 101 -10.95 -9.99 5.91
C PHE A 101 -9.42 -10.03 6.07
N ALA A 102 -8.75 -11.08 5.60
CA ALA A 102 -7.28 -11.16 5.61
C ALA A 102 -6.63 -10.05 4.77
N ASN A 103 -7.24 -9.66 3.65
CA ASN A 103 -6.75 -8.53 2.86
C ASN A 103 -6.89 -7.18 3.58
N ILE A 104 -8.01 -6.95 4.27
CA ILE A 104 -8.19 -5.76 5.11
C ILE A 104 -7.11 -5.70 6.20
N LEU A 105 -6.87 -6.83 6.87
CA LEU A 105 -5.83 -6.93 7.90
C LEU A 105 -4.42 -6.72 7.32
N THR A 106 -4.16 -7.28 6.14
CA THR A 106 -2.89 -7.09 5.42
C THR A 106 -2.68 -5.62 5.07
N ALA A 107 -3.71 -4.94 4.56
CA ALA A 107 -3.65 -3.51 4.27
C ALA A 107 -3.39 -2.69 5.55
N PHE A 108 -4.07 -3.00 6.64
CA PHE A 108 -3.86 -2.35 7.94
C PHE A 108 -2.39 -2.45 8.40
N PHE A 109 -1.79 -3.64 8.35
CA PHE A 109 -0.38 -3.82 8.72
C PHE A 109 0.59 -3.14 7.75
N ILE A 110 0.30 -3.14 6.44
CA ILE A 110 1.11 -2.40 5.46
C ILE A 110 1.09 -0.91 5.77
N TYR A 111 -0.08 -0.32 6.02
CA TYR A 111 -0.20 1.11 6.34
C TYR A 111 0.53 1.47 7.63
N ILE A 112 0.40 0.66 8.68
CA ILE A 112 1.14 0.87 9.93
C ILE A 112 2.65 0.80 9.69
N THR A 113 3.11 -0.18 8.92
CA THR A 113 4.54 -0.34 8.61
C THR A 113 5.07 0.88 7.86
N ILE A 114 4.33 1.38 6.86
CA ILE A 114 4.69 2.59 6.12
C ILE A 114 4.70 3.81 7.05
N ALA A 115 3.72 3.93 7.95
CA ALA A 115 3.65 5.03 8.92
C ALA A 115 4.85 5.04 9.87
N PHE A 116 5.32 3.87 10.32
CA PHE A 116 6.50 3.75 11.18
C PHE A 116 7.82 4.00 10.44
N ILE A 117 7.96 3.54 9.19
CA ILE A 117 9.15 3.80 8.36
C ILE A 117 9.23 5.29 7.98
N GLY A 118 8.07 5.94 7.85
CA GLY A 118 7.96 7.27 7.28
C GLY A 118 7.99 7.23 5.75
N VAL A 119 7.40 8.25 5.13
CA VAL A 119 7.41 8.40 3.68
C VAL A 119 8.49 9.42 3.31
N PRO A 120 9.41 9.10 2.37
CA PRO A 120 10.36 10.08 1.88
C PRO A 120 9.60 11.24 1.24
N THR A 121 9.81 12.44 1.75
CA THR A 121 9.19 13.67 1.27
C THR A 121 10.22 14.52 0.53
N LEU A 122 9.75 15.31 -0.43
CA LEU A 122 10.63 16.22 -1.14
C LEU A 122 11.16 17.27 -0.15
N MET A 123 12.48 17.43 -0.12
CA MET A 123 13.10 18.47 0.69
C MET A 123 12.67 19.85 0.17
N PRO A 124 12.47 20.84 1.04
CA PRO A 124 12.05 22.19 0.66
C PRO A 124 13.22 22.98 0.05
N THR A 125 13.76 22.50 -1.06
CA THR A 125 14.92 23.09 -1.74
C THR A 125 14.47 23.77 -3.01
N VAL A 126 14.91 25.01 -3.21
CA VAL A 126 14.59 25.81 -4.40
C VAL A 126 15.21 25.16 -5.63
N GLY A 127 14.35 24.85 -6.61
CA GLY A 127 14.72 24.34 -7.91
C GLY A 127 15.20 25.44 -8.87
N GLU A 128 14.92 25.26 -10.15
CA GLU A 128 15.20 26.30 -11.14
C GLU A 128 14.18 27.43 -11.05
N LEU A 129 14.68 28.66 -11.05
CA LEU A 129 13.89 29.88 -11.07
C LEU A 129 14.16 30.62 -12.37
N ASN A 130 13.10 31.11 -13.01
CA ASN A 130 13.22 32.02 -14.16
C ASN A 130 13.20 33.48 -13.66
N SER A 131 13.63 34.41 -14.52
CA SER A 131 13.73 35.83 -14.18
C SER A 131 12.40 36.55 -13.99
N THR A 132 11.28 35.94 -14.37
CA THR A 132 9.93 36.54 -14.28
C THR A 132 9.21 36.19 -12.97
N LEU A 133 9.75 35.25 -12.18
CA LEU A 133 9.14 34.82 -10.92
C LEU A 133 9.46 35.80 -9.77
N PRO A 134 8.49 36.13 -8.90
CA PRO A 134 8.73 36.95 -7.71
C PRO A 134 9.79 36.38 -6.77
N ALA A 135 9.90 35.04 -6.73
CA ALA A 135 10.95 34.35 -5.97
C ALA A 135 12.36 34.70 -6.46
N TYR A 136 12.54 34.82 -7.79
CA TYR A 136 13.82 35.23 -8.38
C TYR A 136 14.11 36.71 -8.13
N GLU A 137 13.11 37.58 -8.29
CA GLU A 137 13.22 39.02 -8.00
C GLU A 137 13.60 39.28 -6.54
N ALA A 138 13.09 38.47 -5.62
CA ALA A 138 13.42 38.53 -4.20
C ALA A 138 14.82 37.98 -3.85
N GLY A 139 15.53 37.37 -4.80
CA GLY A 139 16.90 36.89 -4.61
C GLY A 139 17.04 35.46 -4.08
N LEU A 140 15.98 34.63 -4.17
CA LEU A 140 16.12 33.19 -3.99
C LEU A 140 16.97 32.59 -5.10
N LYS A 141 17.76 31.56 -4.78
CA LYS A 141 18.66 30.88 -5.71
C LYS A 141 18.45 29.38 -5.67
N LYS A 142 18.75 28.73 -6.79
CA LYS A 142 18.79 27.26 -6.89
C LYS A 142 19.67 26.69 -5.78
N GLY A 143 19.15 25.70 -5.05
CA GLY A 143 19.84 25.06 -3.94
C GLY A 143 19.60 25.71 -2.57
N ASP A 144 18.91 26.85 -2.48
CA ASP A 144 18.47 27.40 -1.20
C ASP A 144 17.50 26.42 -0.53
N LYS A 145 17.77 26.04 0.72
CA LYS A 145 16.86 25.22 1.52
C LYS A 145 15.97 26.12 2.36
N ILE A 146 14.67 26.11 2.11
CA ILE A 146 13.70 26.89 2.88
C ILE A 146 13.52 26.25 4.25
N LEU A 147 13.76 27.02 5.30
CA LEU A 147 13.64 26.59 6.69
C LEU A 147 12.32 27.07 7.32
N GLU A 148 11.93 28.32 7.02
CA GLU A 148 10.72 28.94 7.58
C GLU A 148 10.06 29.92 6.60
N ILE A 149 8.73 30.02 6.67
CA ILE A 149 7.93 31.05 6.00
C ILE A 149 6.98 31.65 7.03
N ASN A 150 7.01 32.97 7.24
CA ASN A 150 6.13 33.68 8.19
C ASN A 150 6.10 33.02 9.60
N HIS A 151 7.28 32.64 10.11
CA HIS A 151 7.47 31.95 11.40
C HIS A 151 6.94 30.51 11.47
N GLN A 152 6.49 29.94 10.35
CA GLN A 152 6.12 28.53 10.27
C GLN A 152 7.29 27.72 9.71
N THR A 153 7.71 26.68 10.45
CA THR A 153 8.79 25.77 10.04
C THR A 153 8.36 24.95 8.84
N ILE A 154 9.21 24.96 7.80
CA ILE A 154 9.01 24.20 6.57
C ILE A 154 9.92 22.98 6.62
N THR A 155 9.33 21.80 6.60
CA THR A 155 10.08 20.53 6.64
C THR A 155 10.01 19.79 5.31
N LYS A 156 8.97 20.06 4.52
CA LYS A 156 8.66 19.40 3.25
C LYS A 156 8.32 20.44 2.19
N TRP A 157 8.52 20.08 0.93
CA TRP A 157 8.16 20.94 -0.20
C TRP A 157 6.67 21.30 -0.22
N GLU A 158 5.81 20.34 0.14
CA GLU A 158 4.35 20.53 0.14
C GLU A 158 3.90 21.58 1.17
N ASP A 159 4.63 21.73 2.27
CA ASP A 159 4.36 22.74 3.31
C ASP A 159 4.41 24.15 2.71
N ILE A 160 5.33 24.42 1.76
CA ILE A 160 5.49 25.73 1.13
C ILE A 160 4.19 26.18 0.46
N GLY A 161 3.58 25.30 -0.35
CA GLY A 161 2.34 25.60 -1.06
C GLY A 161 1.19 25.89 -0.08
N VAL A 162 1.07 25.10 0.99
CA VAL A 162 0.05 25.29 2.03
C VAL A 162 0.24 26.63 2.73
N VAL A 163 1.45 26.96 3.17
CA VAL A 163 1.73 28.22 3.89
C VAL A 163 1.55 29.44 2.99
N VAL A 164 1.99 29.38 1.74
CA VAL A 164 1.85 30.49 0.78
C VAL A 164 0.38 30.76 0.48
N THR A 165 -0.43 29.71 0.26
CA THR A 165 -1.86 29.85 -0.10
C THR A 165 -2.74 30.26 1.09
N GLN A 166 -2.41 29.82 2.30
CA GLN A 166 -3.14 30.21 3.52
C GLN A 166 -2.70 31.57 4.06
N SER A 167 -1.53 32.08 3.65
CA SER A 167 -1.05 33.38 4.09
C SER A 167 -1.96 34.50 3.57
N SER A 168 -2.63 35.19 4.49
CA SER A 168 -3.35 36.44 4.19
C SER A 168 -2.41 37.65 4.06
N SER A 169 -1.11 37.47 4.34
CA SER A 169 -0.13 38.54 4.24
C SER A 169 0.25 38.80 2.77
N PRO A 170 0.31 40.08 2.35
CA PRO A 170 0.81 40.45 1.03
C PRO A 170 2.32 40.21 0.87
N ILE A 171 3.04 39.97 1.98
CA ILE A 171 4.47 39.67 2.00
C ILE A 171 4.76 38.37 2.74
N LEU A 172 5.76 37.63 2.27
CA LEU A 172 6.24 36.40 2.88
C LEU A 172 7.66 36.60 3.37
N ASN A 173 7.87 36.45 4.68
CA ASN A 173 9.19 36.43 5.28
C ASN A 173 9.73 34.99 5.23
N ILE A 174 10.66 34.74 4.32
CA ILE A 174 11.24 33.42 4.08
C ILE A 174 12.64 33.38 4.69
N ARG A 175 12.92 32.37 5.52
CA ARG A 175 14.29 32.07 5.95
C ARG A 175 14.80 30.88 5.16
N VAL A 176 15.95 31.07 4.51
CA VAL A 176 16.61 30.02 3.72
C VAL A 176 18.00 29.75 4.25
N GLN A 177 18.46 28.52 4.09
CA GLN A 177 19.84 28.12 4.26
C GLN A 177 20.51 28.07 2.89
N ARG A 178 21.55 28.88 2.69
CA ARG A 178 22.39 28.91 1.49
C ARG A 178 23.81 28.51 1.90
N GLY A 179 24.20 27.28 1.58
CA GLY A 179 25.43 26.70 2.13
C GLY A 179 25.34 26.57 3.65
N ASN A 180 26.20 27.27 4.39
CA ASN A 180 26.21 27.29 5.85
C ASN A 180 25.54 28.53 6.47
N GLU A 181 25.04 29.45 5.65
CA GLU A 181 24.46 30.71 6.13
C GLU A 181 22.93 30.69 6.09
N ASN A 182 22.31 31.28 7.11
CA ASN A 182 20.87 31.50 7.16
C ASN A 182 20.56 32.92 6.69
N ILE A 183 19.79 33.05 5.61
CA ILE A 183 19.45 34.32 4.96
C ILE A 183 17.95 34.54 5.09
N ALA A 184 17.54 35.75 5.49
CA ALA A 184 16.16 36.18 5.47
C ALA A 184 15.87 36.91 4.15
N ILE A 185 14.80 36.49 3.47
CA ILE A 185 14.36 37.02 2.18
C ILE A 185 12.88 37.37 2.28
N VAL A 186 12.50 38.54 1.80
CA VAL A 186 11.10 38.97 1.73
C VAL A 186 10.61 38.79 0.31
N VAL A 187 9.54 38.01 0.13
CA VAL A 187 8.93 37.74 -1.18
C VAL A 187 7.52 38.28 -1.20
N THR A 188 7.17 39.01 -2.25
CA THR A 188 5.77 39.41 -2.51
C THR A 188 5.20 38.43 -3.55
N PRO A 189 4.32 37.49 -3.15
CA PRO A 189 3.74 36.53 -4.08
C PRO A 189 2.87 37.24 -5.13
N LYS A 190 2.92 36.76 -6.37
CA LYS A 190 1.99 37.15 -7.44
C LYS A 190 1.13 35.95 -7.80
N ILE A 191 -0.17 36.15 -7.91
CA ILE A 191 -1.07 35.14 -8.49
C ILE A 191 -0.74 35.10 -9.98
N ILE A 192 -0.24 33.96 -10.43
CA ILE A 192 -0.03 33.70 -11.86
C ILE A 192 -1.27 32.96 -12.30
N GLU A 193 -2.16 33.62 -13.05
CA GLU A 193 -3.24 32.92 -13.75
C GLU A 193 -2.61 31.99 -14.79
N SER A 194 -2.88 30.69 -14.64
CA SER A 194 -2.44 29.64 -15.56
C SER A 194 -3.36 29.51 -16.76
#